data_AF-A0A392R936-F1
#
_entry.id   AF-A0A392R936-F1
#
_cell.length_a   1.000
_cell.length_b   1.000
_cell.length_c   1.000
_cell.angle_alpha   90.00
_cell.angle_beta   90.00
_cell.angle_gamma   90.00
#
_symmetry.space_group_name_H-M   'P 1'
#
loop_
_entity.id
_entity.type
_entity.pdbx_description
1 polymer ?
#
loop_
_entity_poly.entity_id
_entity_poly.type
_entity_poly.pdbx_seq_one_letter_code
_entity_poly.pdbx_strand_id
1 'polypeptide(L)' 'DDTAFEKQSALFALAVSDIVLINMWCHDIGREQAANKPLLKTVFQVMMRLFSPRKTTMLFVI' A
#
# COMPACT_ATOMS: atom_id res chain seq x y z
N ASP A 1 10.59 15.68 -0.10
CA ASP A 1 10.56 14.25 -0.44
C ASP A 1 9.41 14.09 -1.42
N ASP A 2 9.72 13.93 -2.69
CA ASP A 2 8.73 14.02 -3.78
C ASP A 2 7.70 12.88 -3.73
N THR A 3 7.92 11.89 -2.85
CA THR A 3 7.02 10.76 -2.58
C THR A 3 6.07 10.97 -1.40
N ALA A 4 6.08 12.15 -0.77
CA ALA A 4 5.27 12.42 0.43
C ALA A 4 3.76 12.23 0.18
N PHE A 5 3.27 12.72 -0.97
CA PHE A 5 1.87 12.60 -1.34
C PHE A 5 1.44 11.14 -1.54
N GLU A 6 2.27 10.33 -2.21
CA GLU A 6 2.00 8.90 -2.43
C GLU A 6 1.92 8.13 -1.11
N LYS A 7 2.86 8.38 -0.19
CA LYS A 7 2.88 7.77 1.14
C LYS A 7 1.63 8.14 1.95
N GLN A 8 1.26 9.42 1.97
CA GLN A 8 0.11 9.91 2.72
C GLN A 8 -1.22 9.43 2.15
N SER A 9 -1.39 9.47 0.83
CA SER A 9 -2.61 9.02 0.16
C SER A 9 -2.80 7.51 0.29
N ALA A 10 -1.75 6.70 0.14
CA ALA A 10 -1.82 5.25 0.36
C ALA A 10 -2.13 4.89 1.82
N LEU A 11 -1.53 5.60 2.77
CA LEU A 11 -1.83 5.41 4.20
C LEU A 11 -3.28 5.78 4.52
N PHE A 12 -3.76 6.90 3.99
CA PHE A 12 -5.15 7.32 4.15
C PHE A 12 -6.12 6.26 3.60
N ALA A 13 -5.88 5.77 2.37
CA ALA A 13 -6.70 4.75 1.73
C ALA A 13 -6.79 3.46 2.58
N LEU A 14 -5.65 2.99 3.12
CA LEU A 14 -5.60 1.82 4.00
C LEU A 14 -6.25 2.05 5.37
N ALA A 15 -6.19 3.27 5.90
CA ALA A 15 -6.80 3.60 7.19
C ALA A 15 -8.33 3.60 7.13
N VAL A 16 -8.91 4.07 6.00
CA VAL A 16 -10.36 4.24 5.88
C VAL A 16 -11.07 3.01 5.29
N SER A 17 -10.41 2.24 4.44
CA SER A 17 -11.06 1.19 3.64
C SER A 17 -11.01 -0.20 4.28
N ASP A 18 -12.08 -0.99 4.15
CA ASP A 18 -12.07 -2.42 4.46
C ASP A 18 -11.44 -3.27 3.36
N ILE A 19 -11.50 -2.79 2.11
CA ILE A 19 -10.91 -3.43 0.93
C ILE A 19 -10.11 -2.39 0.16
N VAL A 20 -8.84 -2.70 -0.14
CA VAL A 20 -7.98 -1.87 -1.00
C VAL A 20 -7.60 -2.68 -2.23
N LEU A 21 -7.88 -2.10 -3.41
CA LEU A 21 -7.46 -2.64 -4.70
C LEU A 21 -6.03 -2.18 -5.01
N ILE A 22 -5.17 -3.13 -5.35
CA ILE A 22 -3.82 -2.85 -5.85
C ILE A 22 -3.78 -3.33 -7.30
N ASN A 23 -3.85 -2.37 -8.23
CA ASN A 23 -3.69 -2.63 -9.65
C ASN A 23 -2.20 -2.77 -9.98
N MET A 24 -1.77 -3.94 -10.44
CA MET A 24 -0.38 -4.25 -10.72
C MET A 24 -0.27 -4.97 -12.06
N TRP A 25 0.59 -4.50 -12.96
CA TRP A 25 0.82 -5.20 -14.21
C TRP A 25 1.47 -6.57 -13.96
N CYS A 26 1.00 -7.61 -14.65
CA CYS A 26 1.57 -8.96 -14.57
C CYS A 26 3.11 -9.00 -14.74
N HIS A 27 3.66 -8.18 -15.64
CA HIS A 27 5.12 -8.13 -15.89
C HIS A 27 5.92 -7.44 -14.79
N ASP A 28 5.26 -6.76 -13.84
CA ASP A 28 5.90 -6.11 -12.70
C ASP A 28 5.89 -6.98 -11.44
N ILE A 29 5.22 -8.14 -11.47
CA ILE A 29 5.26 -9.11 -10.38
C ILE A 29 6.70 -9.47 -10.03
N GLY A 30 7.04 -9.32 -8.75
CA GLY A 30 8.37 -9.61 -8.22
C GLY A 30 9.37 -8.45 -8.32
N ARG A 31 9.14 -7.44 -9.16
CA ARG A 31 10.05 -6.30 -9.32
C ARG A 31 9.98 -5.37 -8.11
N GLU A 32 11.12 -4.92 -7.60
CA GLU A 32 11.15 -4.10 -6.38
C GLU A 32 10.45 -2.75 -6.57
N GLN A 33 10.92 -1.97 -7.54
CA GLN A 33 10.41 -0.61 -7.78
C GLN A 33 9.08 -0.63 -8.54
N ALA A 34 8.98 -1.43 -9.60
CA ALA A 34 7.80 -1.42 -10.46
C ALA A 34 6.53 -1.98 -9.78
N ALA A 35 6.69 -2.93 -8.84
CA ALA A 35 5.57 -3.40 -8.00
C ALA A 35 5.28 -2.48 -6.80
N ASN A 36 5.93 -1.33 -6.68
CA ASN A 36 5.79 -0.39 -5.56
C ASN A 36 6.06 -1.00 -4.17
N LYS A 37 6.95 -1.99 -4.06
CA LYS A 37 7.26 -2.64 -2.77
C LYS A 37 7.81 -1.67 -1.71
N PRO A 38 8.71 -0.70 -2.02
CA PRO A 38 9.18 0.25 -1.03
C PRO A 38 8.07 1.09 -0.41
N LEU A 39 7.12 1.56 -1.25
CA LEU A 39 5.97 2.34 -0.80
C LEU A 39 5.09 1.51 0.14
N LEU A 40 4.68 0.31 -0.29
CA LEU A 40 3.85 -0.58 0.52
C LEU A 40 4.51 -0.93 1.86
N LYS A 41 5.82 -1.18 1.86
CA LYS A 41 6.60 -1.44 3.08
C LYS A 41 6.51 -0.27 4.06
N THR A 42 6.76 0.96 3.60
CA THR A 42 6.67 2.15 4.46
C THR A 42 5.26 2.32 5.00
N VAL A 43 4.24 2.18 4.14
CA VAL A 43 2.85 2.40 4.54
C VAL A 43 2.37 1.35 5.54
N PHE A 44 2.69 0.07 5.37
CA PHE A 44 2.34 -0.96 6.36
C PHE A 44 3.06 -0.78 7.69
N GLN A 45 4.33 -0.38 7.67
CA GLN A 45 5.07 -0.07 8.90
C GLN A 45 4.43 1.08 9.68
N VAL A 46 3.99 2.13 8.98
CA VAL A 46 3.30 3.26 9.62
C VAL A 46 1.91 2.87 10.09
N MET A 47 1.17 2.08 9.29
CA MET A 47 -0.17 1.61 9.65
C MET A 47 -0.15 0.80 10.96
N MET A 48 0.79 -0.14 11.09
CA MET A 48 0.95 -0.94 12.32
C MET A 48 1.36 -0.13 13.55
N ARG A 49 2.00 1.04 13.35
CA ARG A 49 2.42 1.93 14.46
C ARG A 49 1.31 2.88 14.90
N LEU A 50 0.48 3.35 13.98
CA LEU A 50 -0.51 4.40 14.23
C LEU A 50 -1.92 3.86 14.52
N PHE A 51 -2.31 2.74 13.93
CA PHE A 51 -3.67 2.23 14.01
C PHE A 51 -3.73 0.92 14.80
N SER A 52 -4.86 0.72 15.49
CA SER A 52 -5.16 -0.57 16.10
C SER A 52 -5.35 -1.64 15.01
N PRO A 53 -5.03 -2.93 15.29
CA PRO A 53 -5.20 -4.00 14.32
C PRO A 53 -6.65 -4.06 13.79
N ARG A 54 -6.81 -3.76 12.50
CA ARG A 54 -8.06 -3.93 11.74
C ARG A 54 -7.78 -4.88 10.60
N LYS A 55 -8.74 -5.76 10.29
CA LYS A 55 -8.67 -6.59 9.10
C LYS A 55 -8.98 -5.74 7.87
N THR A 56 -7.98 -5.52 7.02
CA THR A 56 -8.14 -4.90 5.70
C THR A 56 -7.81 -5.94 4.64
N THR A 57 -8.71 -6.14 3.68
CA THR A 57 -8.51 -7.05 2.56
C THR A 57 -7.75 -6.32 1.45
N MET A 58 -6.62 -6.87 1.03
CA MET A 58 -5.87 -6.37 -0.13
C MET A 58 -6.19 -7.26 -1.32
N LEU A 59 -6.81 -6.70 -2.35
CA LEU A 59 -7.13 -7.41 -3.58
C LEU A 59 -6.20 -6.92 -4.69
N PHE A 60 -5.33 -7.82 -5.16
CA PHE A 60 -4.43 -7.56 -6.26
C PHE A 60 -5.15 -7.85 -7.59
N VAL A 61 -5.26 -6.84 -8.43
CA VAL A 61 -5.76 -6.95 -9.80
C VAL A 61 -4.53 -6.99 -10.71
N ILE A 62 -4.38 -8.07 -11.48
CA ILE A 62 -3.20 -8.39 -12.29
C ILE A 62 -3.46 -8.21 -13.78
#